data_AF-A0A0V7YZ57-F1
#
_entry.id   AF-A0A0V7YZ57-F1
#
_cell.length_a   1.000
_cell.length_b   1.000
_cell.length_c   1.000
_cell.angle_alpha   90.00
_cell.angle_beta   90.00
_cell.angle_gamma   90.00
#
_symmetry.space_group_name_H-M   'P 1'
#
loop_
_entity.id
_entity.type
_entity.pdbx_description
1 polymer ?
#
loop_
_entity_poly.entity_id
_entity_poly.type
_entity_poly.pdbx_seq_one_letter_code
_entity_poly.pdbx_strand_id
1 'polypeptide(L)'
;MFEAMQVVEVRVREASGLAATDIGTLVMRRAFNKDNGPLADMGMLPAEREARSALFAGAIGSYKNPQSHRQVDLDDPDEAAEIIMLANHLLRIVDA
;
A
#
# COMPACT_ATOMS: atom_id res chain seq x y z
N MET A 1 5.53 -3.01 -13.25
CA MET A 1 5.71 -2.36 -11.92
C MET A 1 4.41 -1.76 -11.39
N PHE A 2 3.69 -0.94 -12.18
CA PHE A 2 2.32 -0.50 -11.87
C PHE A 2 1.43 -1.64 -11.35
N GLU A 3 1.47 -2.78 -12.04
CA GLU A 3 0.72 -3.99 -11.69
C GLU A 3 1.05 -4.51 -10.28
N ALA A 4 2.32 -4.47 -9.84
CA ALA A 4 2.73 -4.97 -8.53
C ALA A 4 2.13 -4.13 -7.39
N MET A 5 2.20 -2.80 -7.50
CA MET A 5 1.60 -1.91 -6.49
C MET A 5 0.07 -1.84 -6.60
N GLN A 6 -0.49 -2.07 -7.79
CA GLN A 6 -1.93 -2.28 -7.95
C GLN A 6 -2.39 -3.53 -7.20
N VAL A 7 -1.63 -4.63 -7.24
CA VAL A 7 -1.93 -5.85 -6.47
C VAL A 7 -1.91 -5.57 -4.97
N VAL A 8 -0.95 -4.78 -4.46
CA VAL A 8 -0.95 -4.33 -3.06
C VAL A 8 -2.25 -3.58 -2.72
N GLU A 9 -2.68 -2.63 -3.55
CA GLU A 9 -3.92 -1.88 -3.32
C GLU A 9 -5.16 -2.78 -3.28
N VAL A 10 -5.26 -3.70 -4.24
CA VAL A 10 -6.38 -4.66 -4.31
C VAL A 10 -6.38 -5.54 -3.07
N ARG A 11 -5.25 -6.14 -2.70
CA ARG A 11 -5.14 -7.06 -1.57
C ARG A 11 -5.48 -6.37 -0.25
N VAL A 12 -4.98 -5.15 -0.02
CA VAL A 12 -5.31 -4.35 1.17
C VAL A 12 -6.80 -4.03 1.21
N ARG A 13 -7.40 -3.61 0.09
CA ARG A 13 -8.83 -3.29 0.01
C ARG A 13 -9.69 -4.51 0.35
N GLU A 14 -9.38 -5.65 -0.25
CA GLU A 14 -10.09 -6.91 -0.01
C GLU A 14 -9.96 -7.38 1.44
N ALA A 15 -8.74 -7.40 1.98
CA ALA A 15 -8.49 -7.78 3.36
C ALA A 15 -9.18 -6.85 4.37
N SER A 16 -9.40 -5.59 3.99
CA SER A 16 -10.07 -4.59 4.83
C SER A 16 -11.59 -4.52 4.64
N GLY A 17 -12.17 -5.30 3.71
CA GLY A 17 -13.59 -5.22 3.38
C GLY A 17 -14.04 -3.85 2.87
N LEU A 18 -13.13 -3.09 2.25
CA LEU A 18 -13.40 -1.74 1.75
C LEU A 18 -14.09 -1.79 0.38
N ALA A 19 -14.82 -0.72 0.03
CA ALA A 19 -15.58 -0.67 -1.21
C ALA A 19 -14.66 -0.53 -2.43
N ALA A 20 -15.09 -1.02 -3.60
CA ALA A 20 -14.33 -0.85 -4.85
C ALA A 20 -14.07 0.62 -5.23
N THR A 21 -14.87 1.54 -4.70
CA THR A 21 -14.71 2.99 -4.85
C THR A 21 -13.59 3.58 -3.98
N ASP A 22 -13.13 2.85 -2.97
CA ASP A 22 -11.93 3.23 -2.22
C ASP A 22 -10.69 2.92 -3.07
N ILE A 23 -9.92 3.96 -3.39
CA ILE A 23 -8.75 3.87 -4.26
C ILE A 23 -7.53 4.61 -3.70
N GLY A 24 -6.34 4.15 -4.09
CA GLY A 24 -5.06 4.77 -3.82
C GLY A 24 -4.74 4.88 -2.32
N THR A 25 -4.27 6.05 -1.89
CA THR A 25 -3.83 6.27 -0.50
C THR A 25 -4.99 6.20 0.50
N LEU A 26 -6.23 6.46 0.07
CA LEU A 26 -7.40 6.36 0.93
C LEU A 26 -7.60 4.93 1.43
N VAL A 27 -7.40 3.93 0.55
CA VAL A 27 -7.45 2.51 0.93
C VAL A 27 -6.48 2.24 2.08
N MET A 28 -5.23 2.68 1.93
CA MET A 28 -4.18 2.46 2.93
C MET A 28 -4.49 3.14 4.27
N ARG A 29 -4.96 4.39 4.22
CA ARG A 29 -5.28 5.17 5.43
C ARG A 29 -6.50 4.61 6.18
N ARG A 30 -7.47 4.04 5.47
CA ARG A 30 -8.63 3.39 6.08
C ARG A 30 -8.27 2.01 6.62
N ALA A 31 -7.58 1.19 5.83
CA ALA A 31 -7.15 -0.16 6.20
C ALA A 31 -6.28 -0.17 7.45
N PHE A 32 -5.29 0.72 7.51
CA PHE A 32 -4.32 0.83 8.60
C PHE A 32 -4.60 2.05 9.49
N ASN A 33 -5.86 2.47 9.65
CA ASN A 33 -6.18 3.55 10.58
C ASN A 33 -5.71 3.18 11.99
N LYS A 34 -4.97 4.07 12.66
CA LYS A 34 -4.34 3.80 13.96
C LYS A 34 -5.33 3.52 15.09
N ASP A 35 -6.59 3.93 14.95
CA ASP A 35 -7.60 3.81 16.00
C ASP A 35 -8.62 2.70 15.70
N ASN A 36 -8.92 2.45 14.41
CA ASN A 36 -9.99 1.52 14.01
C ASN A 36 -9.75 0.79 12.69
N GLY A 37 -8.52 0.78 12.18
CA GLY A 37 -8.20 0.16 10.90
C GLY A 37 -8.38 -1.37 10.94
N PRO A 38 -9.07 -1.99 9.97
CA PRO A 38 -9.23 -3.45 9.91
C PRO A 38 -7.92 -4.24 9.90
N LEU A 39 -6.84 -3.64 9.36
CA LEU A 39 -5.50 -4.25 9.30
C LEU A 39 -4.52 -3.60 10.28
N ALA A 40 -4.99 -2.76 11.20
CA ALA A 40 -4.13 -2.18 12.23
C ALA A 40 -3.89 -3.19 13.35
N ASP A 41 -2.62 -3.46 13.65
CA ASP A 41 -2.23 -4.29 14.80
C ASP A 41 -2.44 -3.51 16.10
N MET A 42 -3.58 -3.76 16.75
CA MET A 42 -3.97 -3.08 18.00
C MET A 42 -3.10 -3.47 19.21
N GLY A 43 -2.20 -4.45 19.07
CA GLY A 43 -1.19 -4.79 20.08
C GLY A 43 0.04 -3.87 20.06
N MET A 44 0.28 -3.15 18.96
CA MET A 44 1.43 -2.23 18.82
C MET A 44 1.16 -0.86 19.43
N LEU A 45 2.22 -0.06 19.64
CA LEU A 45 2.08 1.32 20.10
C LEU A 45 1.35 2.20 19.05
N PRO A 46 0.58 3.22 19.45
CA PRO A 46 -0.11 4.09 18.50
C PRO A 46 0.79 4.71 17.42
N ALA A 47 2.02 5.10 17.79
CA ALA A 47 3.00 5.64 16.87
C ALA A 47 3.47 4.61 15.81
N GLU A 48 3.57 3.34 16.18
CA GLU A 48 3.94 2.25 15.24
C GLU A 48 2.80 1.95 14.27
N ARG A 49 1.55 1.99 14.75
CA ARG A 49 0.37 1.85 13.87
C ARG A 49 0.27 3.00 12.87
N GLU A 50 0.55 4.23 13.33
CA GLU A 50 0.62 5.40 12.46
C GLU A 50 1.75 5.27 11.42
N ALA A 51 2.93 4.81 11.84
CA ALA A 51 4.05 4.55 10.95
C ALA A 51 3.71 3.48 9.90
N ARG A 52 3.01 2.40 10.29
CA ARG A 52 2.52 1.37 9.35
C ARG A 52 1.59 1.97 8.31
N SER A 53 0.61 2.78 8.75
CA SER A 53 -0.30 3.50 7.85
C SER A 53 0.46 4.42 6.88
N ALA A 54 1.45 5.15 7.38
CA ALA A 54 2.27 6.05 6.59
C ALA A 54 3.12 5.30 5.56
N LEU A 55 3.71 4.14 5.92
CA LEU A 55 4.48 3.29 5.01
C LEU A 55 3.64 2.85 3.80
N PHE A 56 2.46 2.28 4.04
CA PHE A 56 1.57 1.81 2.97
C PHE A 56 1.05 2.96 2.11
N ALA A 57 0.59 4.05 2.74
CA ALA A 57 0.10 5.21 2.02
C ALA A 57 1.21 5.88 1.18
N GLY A 58 2.43 5.96 1.72
CA GLY A 58 3.60 6.47 1.01
C GLY A 58 3.96 5.60 -0.18
N ALA A 59 4.03 4.28 0.00
CA ALA A 59 4.36 3.35 -1.08
C ALA A 59 3.37 3.44 -2.26
N ILE A 60 2.06 3.41 -2.00
CA ILE A 60 1.04 3.56 -3.05
C ILE A 60 1.08 4.96 -3.67
N GLY A 61 1.23 5.99 -2.84
CA GLY A 61 1.31 7.38 -3.29
C GLY A 61 2.51 7.66 -4.19
N SER A 62 3.65 6.99 -3.95
CA SER A 62 4.89 7.19 -4.70
C SER A 62 4.97 6.35 -5.96
N TYR A 63 4.52 5.09 -5.92
CA TYR A 63 4.84 4.14 -6.99
C TYR A 63 3.64 3.72 -7.85
N LYS A 64 2.40 3.86 -7.36
CA LYS A 64 1.19 3.55 -8.15
C LYS A 64 0.48 4.79 -8.68
N ASN A 65 0.32 5.81 -7.84
CA ASN A 65 -0.46 6.99 -8.21
C ASN A 65 0.15 7.79 -9.37
N PRO A 66 1.47 8.05 -9.43
CA PRO A 66 2.05 8.80 -10.55
C PRO A 66 1.81 8.10 -11.89
N GLN A 67 1.92 6.78 -11.93
CA GLN A 67 1.65 5.94 -13.11
C GLN A 67 0.18 5.87 -13.49
N SER A 68 -0.73 6.10 -12.53
CA SER A 68 -2.17 6.22 -12.81
C SER A 68 -2.54 7.57 -13.44
N HIS A 69 -1.69 8.60 -13.26
CA HIS A 69 -1.99 9.98 -13.64
C HIS A 69 -1.13 10.51 -14.78
N ARG A 70 0.03 9.90 -15.04
CA ARG A 70 1.00 10.29 -16.08
C ARG A 70 1.74 9.05 -16.58
N GLN A 71 2.20 9.11 -17.82
CA GLN A 71 3.14 8.11 -18.34
C GLN A 71 4.49 8.34 -17.64
N VAL A 72 4.93 7.36 -16.85
CA VAL A 72 6.23 7.38 -16.19
C VAL A 72 7.06 6.32 -16.89
N ASP A 73 8.08 6.76 -17.62
CA ASP A 73 9.06 5.87 -18.25
C ASP A 73 9.95 5.31 -17.13
N LEU A 74 9.83 4.01 -16.89
CA LEU A 74 10.70 3.27 -15.99
C LEU A 74 11.73 2.54 -16.84
N ASP A 75 12.76 3.27 -17.23
CA ASP A 75 13.81 2.73 -18.10
C ASP A 75 14.92 2.00 -17.30
N ASP A 76 14.84 2.04 -15.96
CA ASP A 76 15.78 1.39 -15.06
C ASP A 76 15.23 0.03 -14.54
N PRO A 77 15.79 -1.10 -14.99
CA PRO A 77 15.36 -2.42 -14.53
C PRO A 77 15.69 -2.68 -13.05
N ASP A 78 16.70 -2.02 -12.48
CA ASP A 78 17.07 -2.19 -11.07
C ASP A 78 16.02 -1.52 -10.18
N GLU A 79 15.59 -0.30 -10.51
CA GLU A 79 14.49 0.39 -9.82
C GLU A 79 13.19 -0.44 -9.87
N ALA A 80 12.89 -1.05 -11.03
CA ALA A 80 11.73 -1.90 -11.18
C ALA A 80 11.79 -3.14 -10.26
N ALA A 81 12.97 -3.76 -10.13
CA ALA A 81 13.17 -4.90 -9.23
C ALA A 81 12.99 -4.49 -7.76
N GLU A 82 13.55 -3.36 -7.34
CA GLU A 82 13.40 -2.82 -5.98
C GLU A 82 11.94 -2.58 -5.60
N ILE A 83 11.15 -2.01 -6.51
CA ILE A 83 9.73 -1.71 -6.27
C ILE A 83 8.90 -2.99 -6.23
N ILE A 84 9.23 -4.00 -7.02
CA ILE A 84 8.63 -5.33 -6.93
C ILE A 84 8.95 -5.98 -5.56
N MET A 85 10.19 -5.89 -5.10
CA MET A 85 10.58 -6.41 -3.79
C MET A 85 9.85 -5.69 -2.65
N LEU A 86 9.70 -4.37 -2.73
CA LEU A 86 8.91 -3.59 -1.78
C LEU A 86 7.44 -4.04 -1.80
N ALA A 87 6.83 -4.18 -2.97
CA ALA A 87 5.45 -4.65 -3.10
C ALA A 87 5.26 -6.03 -2.46
N ASN A 88 6.18 -6.96 -2.72
CA ASN A 88 6.18 -8.29 -2.10
C ASN A 88 6.28 -8.22 -0.58
N HIS A 89 7.13 -7.33 -0.03
CA HIS A 89 7.24 -7.15 1.40
C HIS A 89 5.93 -6.62 2.01
N LEU A 90 5.28 -5.66 1.36
CA LEU A 90 3.99 -5.13 1.79
C LEU A 90 2.89 -6.20 1.76
N LEU A 91 2.84 -7.04 0.73
CA LEU A 91 1.88 -8.15 0.65
C LEU A 91 2.04 -9.13 1.82
N ARG A 92 3.29 -9.48 2.18
CA ARG A 92 3.57 -10.35 3.32
C ARG A 92 3.12 -9.75 4.66
N ILE A 93 3.10 -8.43 4.78
CA ILE A 93 2.56 -7.74 5.97
C ILE A 93 1.03 -7.85 6.00
N VAL A 94 0.35 -7.81 4.84
CA VAL A 94 -1.11 -7.92 4.76
C VAL A 94 -1.60 -9.35 5.03
N ASP A 95 -0.78 -10.35 4.70
CA ASP A 95 -1.10 -11.77 4.88
C ASP A 95 -0.76 -12.33 6.27
N ALA A 96 -0.07 -11.57 7.12
CA ALA A 96 0.39 -11.98 8.46
C ALA A 96 -0.71 -11.77 9.52
#